data_AF-A0A2S6NH34-F1
#
_entry.id   AF-A0A2S6NH34-F1
#
_cell.length_a   1.000
_cell.length_b   1.000
_cell.length_c   1.000
_cell.angle_alpha   90.00
_cell.angle_beta   90.00
_cell.angle_gamma   90.00
#
_symmetry.space_group_name_H-M   'P 1'
#
loop_
_entity.id
_entity.type
_entity.pdbx_description
1 polymer ?
#
loop_
_entity_poly.entity_id
_entity_poly.type
_entity_poly.pdbx_seq_one_letter_code
_entity_poly.pdbx_strand_id
1 'polypeptide(L)'
;MIKQFRSKTVFAVALMAIATPAAYAQVASTIEQAELAGLSAEKRAEVQARAVKGNTVTEVLTTMLLNGIKLKHPASRIVAMDFGRGIAVVQLADGKMTAVNFDPHTLVIKS
;
A
#
# COMPACT_ATOMS: atom_id res chain seq x y z
N MET A 1 3.70 31.62 67.33
CA MET A 1 3.55 32.46 66.13
C MET A 1 3.87 31.60 64.91
N ILE A 2 2.85 30.95 64.33
CA ILE A 2 2.97 29.87 63.34
C ILE A 2 2.79 30.45 61.93
N LYS A 3 3.80 30.26 61.07
CA LYS A 3 3.85 30.80 59.70
C LYS A 3 2.89 30.04 58.77
N GLN A 4 1.94 30.77 58.20
CA GLN A 4 0.99 30.33 57.18
C GLN A 4 1.73 29.94 55.88
N PHE A 5 1.75 28.64 55.56
CA PHE A 5 2.20 28.12 54.27
C PHE A 5 1.14 28.42 53.20
N ARG A 6 1.44 29.37 52.32
CA ARG A 6 0.59 29.69 51.16
C ARG A 6 0.68 28.55 50.15
N SER A 7 -0.36 27.71 50.14
CA SER A 7 -0.58 26.65 49.15
C SER A 7 -0.75 27.30 47.76
N LYS A 8 0.23 27.12 46.88
CA LYS A 8 0.17 27.58 45.50
C LYS A 8 -0.50 26.49 44.66
N THR A 9 -1.68 26.85 44.16
CA THR A 9 -2.48 26.13 43.18
C THR A 9 -1.64 25.51 42.07
N VAL A 10 -1.83 24.21 41.90
CA VAL A 10 -1.35 23.37 40.79
C VAL A 10 -1.93 23.89 39.47
N PHE A 11 -1.07 24.15 38.49
CA PHE A 11 -1.45 24.23 37.08
C PHE A 11 -0.64 23.20 36.31
N ALA A 12 -1.22 22.01 36.15
CA ALA A 12 -0.81 21.02 35.17
C ALA A 12 -1.79 21.11 34.00
N VAL A 13 -1.31 21.50 32.81
CA VAL A 13 -2.07 21.33 31.56
C VAL A 13 -1.14 20.78 30.49
N ALA A 14 -1.33 19.47 30.28
CA ALA A 14 -1.04 18.61 29.14
C ALA A 14 -0.35 19.22 27.91
N LEU A 15 0.91 18.81 27.70
CA LEU A 15 1.44 18.52 26.36
C LEU A 15 0.74 17.25 25.85
N MET A 16 -0.44 17.39 25.25
CA MET A 16 -0.98 16.29 24.43
C MET A 16 -0.07 16.12 23.22
N ALA A 17 0.70 15.04 23.22
CA ALA A 17 1.50 14.59 22.11
C ALA A 17 0.60 14.37 20.88
N ILE A 18 0.67 15.29 19.91
CA ILE A 18 0.18 15.05 18.55
C ILE A 18 1.24 14.20 17.84
N ALA A 19 1.39 12.94 18.26
CA ALA A 19 2.31 12.01 17.64
C ALA A 19 1.53 10.77 17.23
N THR A 20 1.06 10.72 15.98
CA THR A 20 1.03 9.50 15.14
C THR A 20 0.38 9.77 13.78
N PRO A 21 1.20 9.91 12.74
CA PRO A 21 0.94 9.14 11.50
C PRO A 21 2.11 8.21 11.10
N ALA A 22 3.23 8.23 11.82
CA ALA A 22 4.45 7.51 11.41
C ALA A 22 4.29 5.97 11.29
N ALA A 23 3.44 5.35 12.11
CA ALA A 23 3.28 3.90 12.11
C ALA A 23 2.68 3.36 10.79
N TYR A 24 1.69 4.05 10.22
CA TYR A 24 1.06 3.62 8.96
C TYR A 24 1.98 3.82 7.76
N ALA A 25 2.72 4.92 7.73
CA ALA A 25 3.72 5.18 6.70
C ALA A 25 4.85 4.13 6.72
N GLN A 26 5.28 3.71 7.91
CA GLN A 26 6.31 2.69 8.06
C GLN A 26 5.85 1.31 7.55
N VAL A 27 4.64 0.86 7.86
CA VAL A 27 4.11 -0.43 7.38
C VAL A 27 3.88 -0.43 5.87
N ALA A 28 3.38 0.67 5.29
CA ALA A 28 3.25 0.78 3.83
C ALA A 28 4.63 0.62 3.17
N SER A 29 5.65 1.29 3.69
CA SER A 29 7.01 1.22 3.13
C SER A 29 7.63 -0.18 3.21
N THR A 30 7.34 -0.97 4.26
CA THR A 30 7.87 -2.35 4.36
C THR A 30 7.20 -3.29 3.38
N ILE A 31 5.89 -3.13 3.14
CA ILE A 31 5.17 -3.88 2.11
C ILE A 31 5.68 -3.51 0.72
N GLU A 32 5.82 -2.21 0.41
CA GLU A 32 6.35 -1.76 -0.88
C GLU A 32 7.76 -2.29 -1.14
N GLN A 33 8.63 -2.32 -0.12
CA GLN A 33 9.96 -2.92 -0.21
C GLN A 33 9.90 -4.42 -0.52
N ALA A 34 8.99 -5.15 0.13
CA ALA A 34 8.78 -6.58 -0.15
C ALA A 34 8.26 -6.82 -1.57
N GLU A 35 7.32 -5.99 -2.04
CA GLU A 35 6.81 -6.02 -3.41
C GLU A 35 7.94 -5.77 -4.43
N LEU A 36 8.77 -4.73 -4.21
CA LEU A 36 9.94 -4.45 -5.07
C LEU A 36 10.99 -5.55 -5.02
N ALA A 37 11.22 -6.17 -3.86
CA ALA A 37 12.16 -7.28 -3.73
C ALA A 37 11.69 -8.49 -4.55
N GLY A 38 10.38 -8.70 -4.64
CA GLY A 38 9.76 -9.71 -5.49
C GLY A 38 9.90 -9.46 -6.99
N LEU A 39 10.23 -8.26 -7.46
CA LEU A 39 10.33 -7.98 -8.90
C LEU A 39 11.67 -8.41 -9.52
N SER A 40 11.65 -8.69 -10.82
CA SER A 40 12.87 -8.68 -11.63
C SER A 40 13.52 -7.29 -11.63
N ALA A 41 14.84 -7.21 -11.89
CA ALA A 41 15.56 -5.93 -11.85
C ALA A 41 15.00 -4.90 -12.83
N GLU A 42 14.62 -5.34 -14.03
CA GLU A 42 13.99 -4.48 -15.05
C GLU A 42 12.64 -3.95 -14.57
N LYS A 43 11.75 -4.82 -14.08
CA LYS A 43 10.43 -4.40 -13.59
C LYS A 43 10.52 -3.53 -12.34
N ARG A 44 11.48 -3.79 -11.46
CA ARG A 44 11.75 -2.93 -10.31
C ARG A 44 12.11 -1.52 -10.75
N ALA A 45 13.02 -1.38 -11.72
CA ALA A 45 13.41 -0.08 -12.25
C ALA A 45 12.23 0.65 -12.90
N GLU A 46 11.41 -0.07 -13.68
CA GLU A 46 10.20 0.48 -14.29
C GLU A 46 9.19 0.99 -13.25
N VAL A 47 8.94 0.21 -12.20
CA VAL A 47 8.01 0.58 -11.13
C VAL A 47 8.53 1.79 -10.36
N GLN A 48 9.81 1.80 -10.00
CA GLN A 48 10.43 2.93 -9.31
C GLN A 48 10.40 4.22 -10.16
N ALA A 49 10.60 4.12 -11.48
CA ALA A 49 10.51 5.27 -12.38
C ALA A 49 9.08 5.83 -12.48
N ARG A 50 8.06 4.99 -12.29
CA ARG A 50 6.63 5.37 -12.32
C ARG A 50 6.09 5.81 -10.95
N ALA A 51 6.69 5.35 -9.86
CA ALA A 51 6.35 5.68 -8.47
C ALA A 51 6.89 7.07 -8.08
N VAL A 52 6.51 8.08 -8.86
CA VAL A 52 6.87 9.48 -8.71
C VAL A 52 5.61 10.33 -8.56
N LYS A 53 5.76 11.58 -8.10
CA LYS A 53 4.66 12.57 -8.01
C LYS A 53 3.50 12.14 -7.10
N GLY A 54 3.79 11.40 -6.03
CA GLY A 54 2.79 10.98 -5.03
C GLY A 54 2.15 9.62 -5.30
N ASN A 55 2.51 8.94 -6.39
CA ASN A 55 2.13 7.55 -6.61
C ASN A 55 3.02 6.61 -5.78
N THR A 56 2.40 5.70 -5.06
CA THR A 56 3.05 4.60 -4.34
C THR A 56 3.48 3.48 -5.27
N VAL A 57 4.41 2.64 -4.82
CA VAL A 57 4.84 1.44 -5.55
C VAL A 57 3.64 0.52 -5.77
N THR A 58 2.83 0.31 -4.73
CA THR A 58 1.65 -0.56 -4.78
C THR A 58 0.60 -0.08 -5.78
N GLU A 59 0.36 1.24 -5.89
CA GLU A 59 -0.57 1.80 -6.88
C GLU A 59 -0.08 1.60 -8.32
N VAL A 60 1.22 1.82 -8.54
CA VAL A 60 1.85 1.59 -9.85
C VAL A 60 1.72 0.12 -10.24
N LEU A 61 2.07 -0.78 -9.32
CA LEU A 61 1.95 -2.22 -9.50
C LEU A 61 0.51 -2.67 -9.81
N THR A 62 -0.45 -2.19 -9.03
CA THR A 62 -1.88 -2.45 -9.24
C THR A 62 -2.33 -1.99 -10.61
N THR A 63 -1.90 -0.80 -11.04
CA THR A 63 -2.23 -0.23 -12.35
C THR A 63 -1.62 -1.03 -13.50
N MET A 64 -0.35 -1.40 -13.38
CA MET A 64 0.33 -2.23 -14.38
C MET A 64 -0.35 -3.59 -14.53
N LEU A 65 -0.69 -4.24 -13.41
CA LEU A 65 -1.39 -5.50 -13.41
C LEU A 65 -2.79 -5.36 -14.03
N LEU A 66 -3.56 -4.36 -13.61
CA LEU A 66 -4.89 -4.09 -14.16
C LEU A 66 -4.85 -3.89 -15.67
N ASN A 67 -3.85 -3.17 -16.18
CA ASN A 67 -3.67 -2.97 -17.62
C ASN A 67 -3.41 -4.30 -18.33
N GLY A 68 -2.57 -5.17 -17.77
CA GLY A 68 -2.33 -6.52 -18.29
C GLY A 68 -3.60 -7.39 -18.28
N ILE A 69 -4.37 -7.35 -17.20
CA ILE A 69 -5.63 -8.09 -17.08
C ILE A 69 -6.65 -7.61 -18.12
N LYS A 70 -6.79 -6.30 -18.31
CA LYS A 70 -7.74 -5.71 -19.27
C LYS A 70 -7.49 -6.15 -20.72
N LEU A 71 -6.27 -6.57 -21.07
CA LEU A 71 -5.97 -7.14 -22.39
C LEU A 71 -6.66 -8.51 -22.61
N LYS A 72 -6.86 -9.30 -21.54
CA LYS A 72 -7.55 -10.60 -21.60
C LYS A 72 -9.02 -10.53 -21.16
N HIS A 73 -9.34 -9.63 -20.24
CA HIS A 73 -10.66 -9.47 -19.62
C HIS A 73 -11.11 -8.00 -19.74
N PRO A 74 -11.79 -7.62 -20.85
CA PRO A 74 -12.25 -6.25 -21.03
C PRO A 74 -13.23 -5.85 -19.92
N ALA A 75 -13.11 -4.61 -19.44
CA ALA A 75 -13.93 -4.03 -18.38
C ALA A 75 -13.84 -4.75 -17.01
N SER A 76 -12.63 -5.19 -16.63
CA SER A 76 -12.35 -5.74 -15.30
C SER A 76 -11.90 -4.69 -14.26
N ARG A 77 -12.20 -4.93 -12.98
CA ARG A 77 -11.66 -4.21 -11.80
C ARG A 77 -10.96 -5.18 -10.87
N ILE A 78 -9.78 -4.85 -10.35
CA ILE A 78 -9.15 -5.61 -9.25
C ILE A 78 -9.89 -5.32 -7.95
N VAL A 79 -10.34 -6.37 -7.27
CA VAL A 79 -11.07 -6.28 -5.99
C VAL A 79 -10.24 -6.77 -4.81
N ALA A 80 -9.31 -7.68 -5.06
CA ALA A 80 -8.33 -8.15 -4.09
C ALA A 80 -7.08 -8.62 -4.84
N MET A 81 -5.92 -8.52 -4.20
CA MET A 81 -4.65 -8.92 -4.78
C MET A 81 -3.75 -9.47 -3.70
N ASP A 82 -3.13 -10.60 -4.01
CA ASP A 82 -2.06 -11.19 -3.22
C ASP A 82 -0.82 -11.25 -4.11
N PHE A 83 0.07 -10.29 -3.92
CA PHE A 83 1.33 -10.20 -4.66
C PHE A 83 2.26 -11.38 -4.39
N GLY A 84 2.34 -11.82 -3.13
CA GLY A 84 3.21 -12.93 -2.75
C GLY A 84 2.82 -14.25 -3.40
N ARG A 85 1.51 -14.46 -3.62
CA ARG A 85 0.98 -15.67 -4.28
C ARG A 85 0.79 -15.51 -5.79
N GLY A 86 0.94 -14.31 -6.34
CA GLY A 86 0.71 -14.02 -7.75
C GLY A 86 -0.74 -14.24 -8.18
N ILE A 87 -1.70 -13.81 -7.35
CA ILE A 87 -3.14 -13.96 -7.63
C ILE A 87 -3.84 -12.61 -7.48
N ALA A 88 -4.61 -12.21 -8.48
CA ALA A 88 -5.53 -11.09 -8.40
C ALA A 88 -6.96 -11.58 -8.60
N VAL A 89 -7.88 -11.17 -7.74
CA VAL A 89 -9.31 -11.38 -7.96
C VAL A 89 -9.84 -10.16 -8.68
N VAL A 90 -10.50 -10.40 -9.81
CA VAL A 90 -11.10 -9.33 -10.62
C VAL A 90 -12.59 -9.53 -10.77
N GLN A 91 -13.31 -8.41 -10.70
CA GLN A 91 -14.71 -8.33 -11.07
C GLN A 91 -14.80 -7.99 -12.56
N LEU A 92 -15.53 -8.80 -13.32
CA LEU A 92 -15.85 -8.57 -14.72
C LEU A 92 -17.07 -7.65 -14.86
N ALA A 93 -17.36 -7.21 -16.08
CA ALA A 93 -18.48 -6.30 -16.36
C ALA A 93 -19.86 -6.85 -15.97
N ASP A 94 -20.02 -8.17 -16.00
CA ASP A 94 -21.24 -8.88 -15.57
C ASP A 94 -21.34 -9.04 -14.03
N GLY A 95 -20.37 -8.49 -13.29
CA GLY A 95 -20.29 -8.60 -11.84
C GLY A 95 -19.65 -9.90 -11.35
N LYS A 96 -19.30 -10.84 -12.24
CA LYS A 96 -18.67 -12.11 -11.88
C LYS A 96 -17.25 -11.87 -11.38
N MET A 97 -16.89 -12.54 -10.29
CA MET A 97 -15.52 -12.57 -9.78
C MET A 97 -14.73 -13.72 -10.39
N THR A 98 -13.52 -13.45 -10.85
CA THR A 98 -12.60 -14.48 -11.31
C THR A 98 -11.19 -14.24 -10.75
N ALA A 99 -10.50 -15.33 -10.40
CA ALA A 99 -9.11 -15.28 -9.99
C ALA A 99 -8.23 -15.33 -11.25
N VAL A 100 -7.31 -14.37 -11.35
CA VAL A 100 -6.34 -14.26 -12.42
C VAL A 100 -4.96 -14.47 -11.81
N ASN A 101 -4.29 -15.51 -12.27
CA ASN A 101 -2.93 -15.82 -11.85
C ASN A 101 -1.94 -15.01 -12.68
N PHE A 102 -0.90 -14.50 -12.03
CA PHE A 102 0.19 -13.79 -12.68
C PHE A 102 1.54 -14.25 -12.13
N ASP A 103 2.61 -13.86 -12.80
CA ASP A 103 3.97 -14.00 -12.30
C ASP A 103 4.36 -12.75 -11.51
N PRO A 104 4.62 -12.84 -10.19
CA PRO A 104 4.96 -11.68 -9.38
C PRO A 104 6.31 -11.04 -9.72
N HIS A 105 7.20 -11.73 -10.44
CA HIS A 105 8.50 -11.18 -10.85
C HIS A 105 8.42 -10.33 -12.12
N THR A 106 7.48 -10.67 -13.02
CA THR A 106 7.37 -10.10 -14.37
C THR A 106 6.06 -9.36 -14.60
N LEU A 107 5.07 -9.55 -13.72
CA LEU A 107 3.68 -9.08 -13.80
C LEU A 107 2.91 -9.64 -14.99
N VAL A 108 3.41 -10.71 -15.62
CA VAL A 108 2.77 -11.34 -16.78
C VAL A 108 1.58 -12.18 -16.32
N ILE A 109 0.43 -11.98 -16.98
CA ILE A 109 -0.79 -12.74 -16.74
C ILE A 109 -0.64 -14.15 -17.32
N LYS A 110 -0.78 -15.17 -16.48
CA LYS A 110 -0.74 -16.58 -16.89
C LYS A 110 -2.00 -16.89 -17.72
N SER A 111 -1.84 -17.80 -18.68
CA SER A 111 -2.92 -18.22 -19.60
C SER A 111 -3.56 -19.50 -19.08
#